data_AF-A0A3Q3IEQ2-F1
#
_entry.id   AF-A0A3Q3IEQ2-F1
#
_cell.length_a   1.000
_cell.length_b   1.000
_cell.length_c   1.000
_cell.angle_alpha   90.00
_cell.angle_beta   90.00
_cell.angle_gamma   90.00
#
_symmetry.space_group_name_H-M   'P 1'
#
loop_
_entity.id
_entity.type
_entity.pdbx_description
1 polymer ?
#
loop_
_entity_poly.entity_id
_entity_poly.type
_entity_poly.pdbx_seq_one_letter_code
_entity_poly.pdbx_strand_id
1 'polypeptide(L)'
;MSAANAKIGKPAPDFKATAVVDGQFKEIRLSDYRGKYVIFFFYPLDFTFVCPTEIVAFSDRAEEFRSIGCEVIGCSIDSHFSHLAWINTPRKQGGLGNMKIPLVADITKTISRDYGVLKEEDGVAYRGLFVIDDKGTLRQITINDLPVGRSVDETLRLVQAFQHTDKHGEVCPAGWKPGNPTIIPDVQKSKDFFSNKTSKNSGTVLYQVVDLYLWLVSKRSPVTNSDVFSPSVCCRVFPALSQRSLKVSSNDRRPIHPQYLYDLGNKPSDQRVDWLLPRSSPPP
;
A
#
# COMPACT_ATOMS: atom_id res chain seq x y z
N MET A 1 -23.96 10.91 6.28
CA MET A 1 -22.64 11.57 6.37
C MET A 1 -22.89 12.97 6.92
N SER A 2 -22.72 13.17 8.23
CA SER A 2 -22.69 14.53 8.79
C SER A 2 -21.63 15.34 8.05
N ALA A 3 -21.86 16.64 7.84
CA ALA A 3 -20.93 17.50 7.12
C ALA A 3 -19.60 17.55 7.90
N ALA A 4 -18.63 16.73 7.49
CA ALA A 4 -17.33 16.67 8.13
C ALA A 4 -16.56 17.97 7.87
N ASN A 5 -15.94 18.50 8.93
CA ASN A 5 -15.10 19.69 8.86
C ASN A 5 -13.72 19.37 8.26
N ALA A 6 -13.27 18.11 8.37
CA ALA A 6 -12.03 17.64 7.76
C ALA A 6 -12.10 17.56 6.23
N LYS A 7 -11.36 18.43 5.54
CA LYS A 7 -11.26 18.48 4.07
C LYS A 7 -9.80 18.57 3.62
N ILE A 8 -9.41 17.75 2.65
CA ILE A 8 -8.05 17.77 2.08
C ILE A 8 -7.77 19.17 1.49
N GLY A 9 -6.57 19.68 1.74
CA GLY A 9 -6.12 21.01 1.32
C GLY A 9 -6.66 22.17 2.16
N LYS A 10 -7.40 21.89 3.24
CA LYS A 10 -7.86 22.88 4.23
C LYS A 10 -7.16 22.65 5.57
N PRO A 11 -7.15 23.64 6.47
CA PRO A 11 -6.71 23.42 7.84
C PRO A 11 -7.46 22.24 8.47
N ALA A 12 -6.74 21.36 9.14
CA ALA A 12 -7.36 20.28 9.91
C ALA A 12 -8.20 20.87 11.06
N PRO A 13 -9.36 20.27 11.39
CA PRO A 13 -10.16 20.71 12.54
C PRO A 13 -9.31 20.71 13.81
N ASP A 14 -9.23 21.86 14.49
CA ASP A 14 -8.45 21.96 15.72
C ASP A 14 -9.18 21.27 16.87
N PHE A 15 -8.41 20.78 17.85
CA PHE A 15 -8.99 20.20 19.06
C PHE A 15 -8.15 20.55 20.28
N LYS A 16 -8.80 20.48 21.43
CA LYS A 16 -8.20 20.61 22.75
C LYS A 16 -8.77 19.51 23.64
N ALA A 17 -7.94 18.58 24.09
CA ALA A 17 -8.41 17.43 24.85
C ALA A 17 -7.37 16.89 25.82
N THR A 18 -7.85 16.13 26.81
CA THR A 18 -7.00 15.36 27.70
C THR A 18 -6.49 14.11 26.97
N ALA A 19 -5.19 13.87 27.06
CA ALA A 19 -4.53 12.69 26.53
C ALA A 19 -3.68 12.02 27.62
N VAL A 20 -3.41 10.73 27.45
CA VAL A 20 -2.36 10.04 28.22
C VAL A 20 -1.05 10.16 27.45
N VAL A 21 -0.05 10.79 28.05
CA VAL A 21 1.27 11.02 27.47
C VAL A 21 2.32 10.60 28.49
N ASP A 22 3.17 9.63 28.14
CA ASP A 22 4.19 9.06 29.04
C ASP A 22 3.59 8.59 30.39
N GLY A 23 2.39 7.99 30.35
CA GLY A 23 1.68 7.50 31.52
C GLY A 23 1.04 8.59 32.40
N GLN A 24 1.04 9.85 31.96
CA GLN A 24 0.45 10.98 32.69
C GLN A 24 -0.70 11.62 31.91
N PHE A 25 -1.66 12.20 32.62
CA PHE A 25 -2.71 13.00 32.00
C PHE A 25 -2.15 14.37 31.63
N LYS A 26 -2.22 14.73 30.35
CA LYS A 26 -1.83 16.03 29.83
C LYS A 26 -2.92 16.56 28.91
N GLU A 27 -3.13 17.87 28.95
CA GLU A 27 -3.96 18.55 27.98
C GLU A 27 -3.10 18.86 26.74
N ILE A 28 -3.56 18.45 25.56
CA ILE A 28 -2.88 18.72 24.30
C ILE A 28 -3.81 19.40 23.31
N ARG A 29 -3.24 20.19 22.41
CA ARG A 29 -3.95 20.79 21.27
C ARG A 29 -3.29 20.36 19.97
N LEU A 30 -4.06 20.23 18.90
CA LEU A 30 -3.47 19.97 17.58
C LEU A 30 -2.54 21.12 17.16
N SER A 31 -2.86 22.36 17.56
CA SER A 31 -2.02 23.54 17.34
C SER A 31 -0.60 23.42 17.94
N ASP A 32 -0.42 22.61 18.99
CA ASP A 32 0.87 22.45 19.67
C ASP A 32 1.91 21.71 18.79
N TYR A 33 1.45 21.06 17.73
CA TYR A 33 2.26 20.29 16.79
C TYR A 33 2.62 21.05 15.52
N ARG A 34 2.32 22.37 15.43
CA ARG A 34 2.75 23.19 14.29
C ARG A 34 4.27 23.14 14.12
N GLY A 35 4.73 23.12 12.87
CA GLY A 35 6.12 22.88 12.50
C GLY A 35 6.52 21.40 12.41
N LYS A 36 5.62 20.47 12.75
CA LYS A 36 5.80 19.03 12.55
C LYS A 36 4.63 18.46 11.75
N TYR A 37 4.90 17.42 10.98
CA TYR A 37 3.82 16.58 10.45
C TYR A 37 3.12 15.85 11.60
N VAL A 38 1.82 15.59 11.45
CA VAL A 38 1.03 14.83 12.43
C VAL A 38 0.25 13.75 11.71
N ILE A 39 0.40 12.52 12.19
CA ILE A 39 -0.54 11.43 11.92
C ILE A 39 -1.54 11.41 13.07
N PHE A 40 -2.77 11.80 12.78
CA PHE A 40 -3.86 11.71 13.74
C PHE A 40 -4.79 10.57 13.35
N PHE A 41 -4.90 9.55 14.20
CA PHE A 41 -5.67 8.36 13.87
C PHE A 41 -6.67 8.01 14.97
N PHE A 42 -7.86 7.61 14.54
CA PHE A 42 -8.94 7.16 15.38
C PHE A 42 -9.00 5.65 15.42
N TYR A 43 -9.44 5.10 16.55
CA TYR A 43 -9.80 3.70 16.67
C TYR A 43 -11.13 3.55 17.43
N PRO A 44 -11.88 2.46 17.20
CA PRO A 44 -13.24 2.33 17.74
C PRO A 44 -13.35 2.42 19.26
N LEU A 45 -12.66 1.53 19.98
CA LEU A 45 -12.77 1.34 21.43
C LEU A 45 -11.49 0.72 22.01
N ASP A 46 -11.18 1.11 23.25
CA ASP A 46 -10.23 0.44 24.13
C ASP A 46 -10.64 -1.01 24.44
N PHE A 47 -9.68 -1.87 24.82
CA PHE A 47 -9.91 -3.27 25.21
C PHE A 47 -10.62 -4.14 24.16
N THR A 48 -10.44 -3.84 22.88
CA THR A 48 -10.96 -4.63 21.75
C THR A 48 -9.84 -5.39 21.01
N PHE A 49 -10.16 -6.03 19.88
CA PHE A 49 -9.28 -7.03 19.24
C PHE A 49 -8.26 -6.45 18.26
N VAL A 50 -8.69 -5.61 17.31
CA VAL A 50 -7.83 -5.07 16.24
C VAL A 50 -7.12 -3.78 16.70
N CYS A 51 -7.77 -2.97 17.51
CA CYS A 51 -7.23 -1.70 17.99
C CYS A 51 -5.85 -1.80 18.67
N PRO A 52 -5.57 -2.76 19.58
CA PRO A 52 -4.26 -2.83 20.23
C PRO A 52 -3.14 -3.15 19.23
N THR A 53 -3.42 -3.89 18.16
CA THR A 53 -2.39 -4.22 17.16
C THR A 53 -1.95 -2.99 16.38
N GLU A 54 -2.90 -2.10 16.03
CA GLU A 54 -2.61 -0.85 15.33
C GLU A 54 -1.84 0.14 16.23
N ILE A 55 -2.34 0.37 17.45
CA ILE A 55 -1.76 1.34 18.39
C ILE A 55 -0.32 0.91 18.75
N VAL A 56 -0.12 -0.37 19.02
CA VAL A 56 1.21 -0.93 19.28
C VAL A 56 2.13 -0.79 18.08
N ALA A 57 1.65 -1.09 16.86
CA ALA A 57 2.48 -0.98 15.65
C ALA A 57 2.94 0.47 15.38
N PHE A 58 2.07 1.46 15.60
CA PHE A 58 2.45 2.86 15.53
C PHE A 58 3.39 3.27 16.67
N SER A 59 3.12 2.84 17.91
CA SER A 59 3.96 3.14 19.06
C SER A 59 5.37 2.57 18.92
N ASP A 60 5.51 1.33 18.46
CA ASP A 60 6.81 0.67 18.30
C ASP A 60 7.67 1.36 17.24
N ARG A 61 7.03 1.92 16.20
CA ARG A 61 7.66 2.65 15.10
C ARG A 61 7.63 4.18 15.26
N ALA A 62 7.25 4.70 16.43
CA ALA A 62 7.12 6.14 16.66
C ALA A 62 8.42 6.90 16.35
N GLU A 63 9.59 6.29 16.61
CA GLU A 63 10.89 6.90 16.32
C GLU A 63 11.16 7.05 14.82
N GLU A 64 10.64 6.15 13.97
CA GLU A 64 10.75 6.31 12.50
C GLU A 64 10.02 7.57 12.05
N PHE A 65 8.83 7.83 12.58
CA PHE A 65 8.07 9.05 12.29
C PHE A 65 8.77 10.30 12.85
N ARG A 66 9.28 10.25 14.09
CA ARG A 66 10.00 11.37 14.70
C ARG A 66 11.27 11.73 13.94
N SER A 67 11.98 10.73 13.41
CA SER A 67 13.21 10.94 12.62
C SER A 67 13.00 11.77 11.36
N ILE A 68 11.76 11.79 10.83
CA ILE A 68 11.34 12.60 9.69
C ILE A 68 10.50 13.81 10.10
N GLY A 69 10.51 14.20 11.38
CA GLY A 69 9.75 15.37 11.86
C GLY A 69 8.24 15.17 11.88
N CYS A 70 7.77 13.95 12.13
CA CYS A 70 6.37 13.59 12.22
C CYS A 70 6.03 13.02 13.61
N GLU A 71 4.93 13.47 14.21
CA GLU A 71 4.38 12.89 15.44
C GLU A 71 3.14 12.05 15.13
N VAL A 72 2.86 11.07 15.99
CA VAL A 72 1.70 10.19 15.86
C VAL A 72 0.82 10.34 17.08
N ILE A 73 -0.48 10.53 16.88
CA ILE A 73 -1.48 10.74 17.94
C ILE A 73 -2.65 9.78 17.69
N GLY A 74 -2.96 8.95 18.70
CA GLY A 74 -4.14 8.10 18.71
C GLY A 74 -5.34 8.78 19.38
N CYS A 75 -6.56 8.45 18.99
CA CYS A 75 -7.79 8.96 19.59
C CYS A 75 -8.89 7.89 19.59
N SER A 76 -9.66 7.82 20.68
CA SER A 76 -10.97 7.16 20.66
C SER A 76 -11.95 7.94 21.51
N ILE A 77 -13.19 7.44 21.59
CA ILE A 77 -14.26 8.02 22.40
C ILE A 77 -14.17 7.63 23.88
N ASP A 78 -13.16 6.84 24.26
CA ASP A 78 -12.97 6.37 25.63
C ASP A 78 -12.38 7.49 26.52
N SER A 79 -12.40 7.25 27.83
CA SER A 79 -11.83 8.20 28.79
C SER A 79 -10.31 8.06 28.91
N HIS A 80 -9.63 9.12 29.34
CA HIS A 80 -8.20 9.08 29.64
C HIS A 80 -7.87 8.08 30.77
N PHE A 81 -8.81 7.80 31.68
CA PHE A 81 -8.67 6.73 32.67
C PHE A 81 -8.65 5.35 32.03
N SER A 82 -9.53 5.10 31.04
CA SER A 82 -9.54 3.86 30.27
C SER A 82 -8.22 3.66 29.53
N HIS A 83 -7.74 4.71 28.84
CA HIS A 83 -6.46 4.67 28.15
C HIS A 83 -5.31 4.30 29.09
N LEU A 84 -5.23 4.93 30.27
CA LEU A 84 -4.18 4.65 31.24
C LEU A 84 -4.27 3.21 31.78
N ALA A 85 -5.47 2.72 32.07
CA ALA A 85 -5.67 1.32 32.47
C ALA A 85 -5.23 0.36 31.37
N TRP A 86 -5.49 0.68 30.10
CA TRP A 86 -5.13 -0.16 28.96
C TRP A 86 -3.62 -0.14 28.67
N ILE A 87 -2.97 1.00 28.85
CA ILE A 87 -1.49 1.16 28.84
C ILE A 87 -0.86 0.29 29.93
N ASN A 88 -1.42 0.29 31.14
CA ASN A 88 -0.92 -0.51 32.26
C ASN A 88 -1.21 -2.01 32.11
N THR A 89 -2.06 -2.41 31.16
CA THR A 89 -2.34 -3.81 30.87
C THR A 89 -1.22 -4.40 29.98
N PRO A 90 -0.63 -5.56 30.32
CA PRO A 90 0.40 -6.19 29.49
C PRO A 90 -0.12 -6.59 28.10
N ARG A 91 0.72 -6.45 27.06
CA ARG A 91 0.39 -6.84 25.67
C ARG A 91 -0.08 -8.30 25.53
N LYS A 92 0.48 -9.21 26.34
CA LYS A 92 0.08 -10.63 26.38
C LYS A 92 -1.37 -10.85 26.82
N GLN A 93 -1.97 -9.86 27.48
CA GLN A 93 -3.36 -9.88 27.95
C GLN A 93 -4.27 -8.99 27.08
N GLY A 94 -3.80 -8.56 25.90
CA GLY A 94 -4.55 -7.64 25.03
C GLY A 94 -4.43 -6.16 25.40
N GLY A 95 -3.51 -5.82 26.33
CA GLY A 95 -3.18 -4.44 26.65
C GLY A 95 -2.20 -3.78 25.68
N LEU A 96 -1.84 -2.52 25.94
CA LEU A 96 -0.90 -1.78 25.09
C LEU A 96 0.55 -1.88 25.60
N GLY A 97 0.74 -2.00 26.92
CA GLY A 97 2.05 -1.85 27.55
C GLY A 97 2.59 -0.42 27.42
N ASN A 98 3.91 -0.26 27.55
CA ASN A 98 4.54 1.06 27.44
C ASN A 98 4.26 1.72 26.09
N MET A 99 3.64 2.90 26.11
CA MET A 99 3.25 3.66 24.92
C MET A 99 4.16 4.86 24.71
N LYS A 100 4.60 5.03 23.46
CA LYS A 100 5.43 6.16 23.02
C LYS A 100 4.62 7.25 22.33
N ILE A 101 3.33 7.05 22.13
CA ILE A 101 2.44 7.98 21.44
C ILE A 101 1.32 8.44 22.39
N PRO A 102 0.87 9.70 22.30
CA PRO A 102 -0.28 10.18 23.04
C PRO A 102 -1.58 9.48 22.61
N LEU A 103 -2.43 9.18 23.58
CA LEU A 103 -3.82 8.71 23.35
C LEU A 103 -4.81 9.75 23.85
N VAL A 104 -5.54 10.37 22.94
CA VAL A 104 -6.54 11.43 23.17
C VAL A 104 -7.90 10.82 23.52
N ALA A 105 -8.49 11.34 24.59
CA ALA A 105 -9.83 10.96 25.03
C ALA A 105 -10.90 11.91 24.46
N ASP A 106 -11.70 11.43 23.51
CA ASP A 106 -12.84 12.14 22.90
C ASP A 106 -14.18 11.71 23.49
N ILE A 107 -14.32 11.79 24.82
CA ILE A 107 -15.53 11.36 25.55
C ILE A 107 -16.80 12.01 24.99
N THR A 108 -16.71 13.29 24.60
CA THR A 108 -17.82 14.08 24.05
C THR A 108 -18.15 13.75 22.60
N LYS A 109 -17.30 12.97 21.92
CA LYS A 109 -17.42 12.57 20.50
C LYS A 109 -17.35 13.76 19.54
N THR A 110 -16.90 14.92 20.02
CA THR A 110 -16.86 16.15 19.23
C THR A 110 -15.74 16.05 18.20
N ILE A 111 -14.57 15.56 18.61
CA ILE A 111 -13.40 15.43 17.72
C ILE A 111 -13.71 14.41 16.61
N SER A 112 -14.27 13.26 16.97
CA SER A 112 -14.67 12.20 16.03
C SER A 112 -15.71 12.71 15.02
N ARG A 113 -16.64 13.58 15.46
CA ARG A 113 -17.64 14.21 14.59
C ARG A 113 -17.04 15.26 13.67
N ASP A 114 -16.15 16.12 14.17
CA ASP A 114 -15.45 17.14 13.38
C ASP A 114 -14.60 16.53 12.27
N TYR A 115 -13.95 15.41 12.58
CA TYR A 115 -13.19 14.62 11.62
C TYR A 115 -14.07 13.70 10.74
N GLY A 116 -15.38 13.62 10.98
CA GLY A 116 -16.32 12.87 10.16
C GLY A 116 -16.19 11.35 10.26
N VAL A 117 -15.65 10.83 11.37
CA VAL A 117 -15.39 9.41 11.58
C VAL A 117 -16.28 8.78 12.64
N LEU A 118 -17.12 9.56 13.31
CA LEU A 118 -18.08 9.02 14.27
C LEU A 118 -19.18 8.21 13.57
N LYS A 119 -19.33 6.95 13.96
CA LYS A 119 -20.47 6.09 13.64
C LYS A 119 -21.58 6.39 14.64
N GLU A 120 -22.46 7.32 14.30
CA GLU A 120 -23.46 7.90 15.21
C GLU A 120 -24.38 6.81 15.82
N GLU A 121 -24.71 5.76 15.06
CA GLU A 121 -25.58 4.68 15.53
C GLU A 121 -24.94 3.76 16.59
N ASP A 122 -23.61 3.63 16.59
CA ASP A 122 -22.88 2.74 17.51
C ASP A 122 -22.15 3.54 18.61
N GLY A 123 -22.01 4.86 18.44
CA GLY A 123 -21.29 5.72 19.37
C GLY A 123 -19.77 5.51 19.39
N VAL A 124 -19.19 4.94 18.32
CA VAL A 124 -17.75 4.67 18.17
C VAL A 124 -17.18 5.34 16.93
N ALA A 125 -15.85 5.51 16.86
CA ALA A 125 -15.20 6.00 15.65
C ALA A 125 -14.87 4.86 14.67
N TYR A 126 -15.02 5.11 13.37
CA TYR A 126 -14.37 4.32 12.33
C TYR A 126 -12.84 4.42 12.45
N ARG A 127 -12.11 3.54 11.75
CA ARG A 127 -10.65 3.56 11.69
C ARG A 127 -10.16 4.65 10.73
N GLY A 128 -10.41 5.90 11.10
CA GLY A 128 -9.95 7.09 10.38
C GLY A 128 -8.49 7.42 10.67
N LEU A 129 -7.72 7.79 9.65
CA LEU A 129 -6.34 8.27 9.77
C LEU A 129 -6.18 9.51 8.90
N PHE A 130 -5.57 10.52 9.47
CA PHE A 130 -5.39 11.84 8.89
C PHE A 130 -3.90 12.19 8.88
N VAL A 131 -3.36 12.52 7.72
CA VAL A 131 -2.00 13.07 7.59
C VAL A 131 -2.11 14.57 7.49
N ILE A 132 -1.55 15.28 8.46
CA ILE A 132 -1.59 16.73 8.59
C ILE A 132 -0.16 17.25 8.45
N ASP A 133 0.06 18.25 7.61
CA ASP A 133 1.40 18.81 7.40
C ASP A 133 1.85 19.76 8.52
N ASP A 134 3.09 20.23 8.42
CA ASP A 134 3.74 21.16 9.35
C ASP A 134 3.00 22.50 9.49
N LYS A 135 2.19 22.88 8.51
CA LYS A 135 1.36 24.09 8.50
C LYS A 135 -0.02 23.85 9.11
N GLY A 136 -0.36 22.61 9.43
CA GLY A 136 -1.68 22.21 9.92
C GLY A 136 -2.71 21.96 8.82
N THR A 137 -2.27 21.79 7.57
CA THR A 137 -3.16 21.48 6.45
C THR A 137 -3.37 19.98 6.35
N LEU A 138 -4.61 19.55 6.19
CA LEU A 138 -4.94 18.15 6.00
C LEU A 138 -4.54 17.70 4.59
N ARG A 139 -3.66 16.70 4.47
CA ARG A 139 -3.08 16.23 3.21
C ARG A 139 -3.70 14.92 2.72
N GLN A 140 -4.09 14.04 3.63
CA GLN A 140 -4.59 12.71 3.30
C GLN A 140 -5.56 12.20 4.36
N ILE A 141 -6.56 11.43 3.91
CA ILE A 141 -7.57 10.78 4.74
C ILE A 141 -7.68 9.31 4.32
N THR A 142 -7.49 8.39 5.26
CA THR A 142 -7.81 6.96 5.11
C THR A 142 -8.91 6.61 6.10
N ILE A 143 -10.01 6.01 5.64
CA ILE A 143 -11.06 5.51 6.54
C ILE A 143 -11.26 4.03 6.23
N ASN A 144 -10.92 3.18 7.19
CA ASN A 144 -11.24 1.76 7.13
C ASN A 144 -12.52 1.48 7.93
N ASP A 145 -13.30 0.50 7.46
CA ASP A 145 -14.34 -0.10 8.27
C ASP A 145 -13.73 -0.86 9.48
N LEU A 146 -14.57 -1.18 10.47
CA LEU A 146 -14.16 -1.76 11.76
C LEU A 146 -13.32 -3.05 11.68
N PRO A 147 -13.55 -4.02 10.77
CA PRO A 147 -12.86 -5.31 10.82
C PRO A 147 -11.45 -5.30 10.23
N VAL A 148 -11.03 -4.24 9.51
CA VAL A 148 -9.76 -4.22 8.76
C VAL A 148 -8.79 -3.18 9.31
N GLY A 149 -7.67 -3.64 9.87
CA GLY A 149 -6.58 -2.77 10.35
C GLY A 149 -5.84 -2.03 9.22
N ARG A 150 -5.17 -0.94 9.58
CA ARG A 150 -4.38 -0.07 8.68
C ARG A 150 -2.93 -0.53 8.55
N SER A 151 -2.25 -0.01 7.52
CA SER A 151 -0.82 -0.23 7.30
C SER A 151 0.01 0.95 7.80
N VAL A 152 0.92 0.67 8.74
CA VAL A 152 1.89 1.67 9.24
C VAL A 152 2.92 2.00 8.14
N ASP A 153 3.31 1.02 7.32
CA ASP A 153 4.23 1.22 6.20
C ASP A 153 3.69 2.18 5.15
N GLU A 154 2.41 2.02 4.79
CA GLU A 154 1.78 2.93 3.84
C GLU A 154 1.66 4.34 4.42
N THR A 155 1.37 4.44 5.71
CA THR A 155 1.31 5.74 6.40
C THR A 155 2.68 6.44 6.36
N LEU A 156 3.76 5.72 6.68
CA LEU A 156 5.12 6.26 6.61
C LEU A 156 5.50 6.67 5.18
N ARG A 157 5.18 5.85 4.18
CA ARG A 157 5.41 6.15 2.76
C ARG A 157 4.69 7.43 2.33
N LEU A 158 3.43 7.61 2.75
CA LEU A 158 2.64 8.80 2.43
C LEU A 158 3.25 10.06 3.05
N VAL A 159 3.66 10.03 4.32
CA VAL A 159 4.34 11.18 4.95
C VAL A 159 5.61 11.54 4.20
N GLN A 160 6.46 10.56 3.89
CA GLN A 160 7.69 10.78 3.12
C GLN A 160 7.41 11.35 1.72
N ALA A 161 6.35 10.90 1.06
CA ALA A 161 5.94 11.42 -0.24
C ALA A 161 5.48 12.88 -0.16
N PHE A 162 4.66 13.23 0.84
CA PHE A 162 4.23 14.61 1.04
C PHE A 162 5.40 15.55 1.38
N GLN A 163 6.32 15.10 2.24
CA GLN A 163 7.52 15.87 2.55
C GLN A 163 8.44 16.05 1.33
N HIS A 164 8.53 15.03 0.46
CA HIS A 164 9.31 15.14 -0.77
C HIS A 164 8.71 16.17 -1.73
N THR A 165 7.39 16.11 -1.98
CA THR A 165 6.73 17.09 -2.86
C THR A 165 6.79 18.51 -2.28
N ASP A 166 6.65 18.67 -0.96
CA ASP A 166 6.73 19.98 -0.31
C ASP A 166 8.14 20.60 -0.41
N LYS A 167 9.19 19.77 -0.37
CA LYS A 167 10.59 20.22 -0.45
C LYS A 167 11.06 20.48 -1.87
N HIS A 168 10.65 19.66 -2.84
CA HIS A 168 11.20 19.66 -4.19
C HIS A 168 10.26 20.27 -5.25
N GLY A 169 8.96 20.40 -4.97
CA GLY A 169 7.96 20.85 -5.95
C GLY A 169 7.67 19.83 -7.06
N GLU A 170 8.23 18.63 -6.97
CA GLU A 170 7.95 17.50 -7.86
C GLU A 170 6.77 16.68 -7.35
N VAL A 171 6.18 15.84 -8.21
CA VAL A 171 5.08 14.94 -7.82
C VAL A 171 5.52 13.48 -7.79
N CYS A 172 4.98 12.75 -6.81
CA CYS A 172 5.30 11.35 -6.59
C CYS A 172 4.36 10.43 -7.38
N PRO A 173 4.87 9.53 -8.25
CA PRO A 173 4.05 8.58 -9.00
C PRO A 173 3.42 7.50 -8.11
N ALA A 174 2.52 6.70 -8.69
CA ALA A 174 1.90 5.56 -8.01
C ALA A 174 2.96 4.59 -7.43
N GLY A 175 2.80 4.24 -6.15
CA GLY A 175 3.73 3.37 -5.43
C GLY A 175 5.10 3.97 -5.15
N TRP A 176 5.28 5.28 -5.27
CA TRP A 176 6.56 5.95 -4.99
C TRP A 176 7.03 5.67 -3.56
N LYS A 177 8.34 5.45 -3.44
CA LYS A 177 9.10 5.31 -2.19
C LYS A 177 10.36 6.18 -2.27
N PRO A 178 10.98 6.56 -1.13
CA PRO A 178 12.23 7.31 -1.14
C PRO A 178 13.28 6.69 -2.09
N GLY A 179 13.90 7.53 -2.92
CA GLY A 179 14.87 7.11 -3.94
C GLY A 179 14.27 6.73 -5.30
N ASN A 180 12.96 6.56 -5.41
CA ASN A 180 12.32 6.31 -6.71
C ASN A 180 12.23 7.59 -7.56
N PRO A 181 12.22 7.47 -8.90
CA PRO A 181 12.03 8.61 -9.79
C PRO A 181 10.67 9.31 -9.56
N THR A 182 10.69 10.63 -9.71
CA THR A 182 9.58 11.58 -9.54
C THR A 182 9.26 12.28 -10.86
N ILE A 183 8.19 13.07 -10.89
CA ILE A 183 7.74 13.78 -12.09
C ILE A 183 7.76 15.28 -11.80
N ILE A 184 8.42 16.05 -12.67
CA ILE A 184 8.32 17.51 -12.63
C ILE A 184 6.93 17.88 -13.21
N PRO A 185 6.09 18.65 -12.49
CA PRO A 185 4.73 19.01 -12.92
C PRO A 185 4.73 20.11 -13.98
N ASP A 186 5.41 19.84 -15.10
CA ASP A 186 5.46 20.66 -16.29
C ASP A 186 5.27 19.77 -17.53
N VAL A 187 4.51 20.24 -18.51
CA VAL A 187 4.11 19.44 -19.68
C VAL A 187 5.32 18.93 -20.45
N GLN A 188 6.37 19.74 -20.58
CA GLN A 188 7.55 19.37 -21.36
C GLN A 188 8.54 18.55 -20.52
N LYS A 189 8.82 18.98 -19.29
CA LYS A 189 9.79 18.30 -18.41
C LYS A 189 9.29 16.93 -17.92
N SER A 190 7.98 16.74 -17.81
CA SER A 190 7.40 15.44 -17.42
C SER A 190 7.76 14.31 -18.38
N LYS A 191 8.06 14.62 -19.66
CA LYS A 191 8.43 13.63 -20.68
C LYS A 191 9.69 12.85 -20.33
N ASP A 192 10.62 13.44 -19.58
CA ASP A 192 11.85 12.78 -19.14
C ASP A 192 11.56 11.60 -18.21
N PHE A 193 10.51 11.69 -17.39
CA PHE A 193 10.09 10.56 -16.57
C PHE A 193 9.46 9.44 -17.41
N PHE A 194 8.59 9.81 -18.36
CA PHE A 194 7.85 8.83 -19.16
C PHE A 194 8.74 8.09 -20.17
N SER A 195 9.71 8.77 -20.79
CA SER A 195 10.68 8.17 -21.71
C SER A 195 11.61 7.17 -21.01
N ASN A 196 12.00 7.46 -19.77
CA ASN A 196 12.86 6.59 -18.96
C ASN A 196 12.13 5.35 -18.41
N LYS A 197 10.81 5.37 -18.25
CA LYS A 197 10.04 4.16 -17.87
C LYS A 197 9.86 3.19 -19.04
N THR A 198 9.74 3.70 -20.26
CA THR A 198 9.55 2.85 -21.46
C THR A 198 10.76 1.99 -21.81
N SER A 199 11.98 2.39 -21.42
CA SER A 199 13.20 1.61 -21.69
C SER A 199 13.42 0.43 -20.73
N LYS A 200 12.84 0.45 -19.53
CA LYS A 200 13.03 -0.62 -18.53
C LYS A 200 12.05 -1.81 -18.69
N ASN A 201 10.91 -1.63 -19.37
CA ASN A 201 9.92 -2.70 -19.56
C ASN A 201 10.08 -3.50 -20.87
N SER A 202 10.94 -3.07 -21.78
CA SER A 202 11.17 -3.73 -23.08
C SER A 202 12.38 -4.68 -23.08
N GLY A 203 13.17 -4.74 -21.99
CA GLY A 203 14.39 -5.55 -21.91
C GLY A 203 14.25 -6.92 -21.23
N THR A 204 13.28 -7.14 -20.33
CA THR A 204 13.37 -8.30 -19.42
C THR A 204 12.91 -9.64 -20.02
N VAL A 205 12.17 -9.63 -21.14
CA VAL A 205 11.68 -10.89 -21.75
C VAL A 205 12.60 -11.42 -22.85
N LEU A 206 13.44 -10.58 -23.49
CA LEU A 206 14.28 -11.04 -24.60
C LEU A 206 15.59 -11.71 -24.14
N TYR A 207 16.23 -11.20 -23.08
CA TYR A 207 17.53 -11.72 -22.65
C TYR A 207 17.44 -13.15 -22.08
N GLN A 208 16.36 -13.52 -21.38
CA GLN A 208 16.23 -14.89 -20.85
C GLN A 208 15.99 -15.94 -21.94
N VAL A 209 15.34 -15.59 -23.05
CA VAL A 209 15.06 -16.55 -24.14
C VAL A 209 16.29 -16.72 -25.03
N VAL A 210 17.03 -15.64 -25.30
CA VAL A 210 18.23 -15.69 -26.15
C VAL A 210 19.40 -16.38 -25.44
N ASP A 211 19.59 -16.14 -24.14
CA ASP A 211 20.67 -16.80 -23.38
C ASP A 211 20.40 -18.30 -23.18
N LEU A 212 19.14 -18.70 -22.98
CA LEU A 212 18.78 -20.12 -22.89
C LEU A 212 18.97 -20.83 -24.24
N TYR A 213 18.64 -20.15 -25.36
CA TYR A 213 18.83 -20.69 -26.70
C TYR A 213 20.32 -20.80 -27.07
N LEU A 214 21.13 -19.78 -26.80
CA LEU A 214 22.57 -19.78 -27.06
C LEU A 214 23.31 -20.81 -26.20
N TRP A 215 22.91 -20.99 -24.94
CA TRP A 215 23.45 -22.04 -24.07
C TRP A 215 23.13 -23.46 -24.58
N LEU A 216 21.90 -23.68 -25.07
CA LEU A 216 21.49 -24.97 -25.67
C LEU A 216 22.26 -25.28 -26.96
N VAL A 217 22.54 -24.26 -27.80
CA VAL A 217 23.31 -24.43 -29.03
C VAL A 217 24.80 -24.66 -28.73
N SER A 218 25.35 -24.00 -27.71
CA SER A 218 26.75 -24.14 -27.26
C SER A 218 27.09 -25.54 -26.70
N LYS A 219 26.10 -26.31 -26.26
CA LYS A 219 26.28 -27.65 -25.68
C LYS A 219 26.21 -28.79 -26.71
N ARG A 220 26.02 -28.50 -28.00
CA ARG A 220 26.09 -29.52 -29.07
C ARG A 220 27.50 -29.60 -29.64
N SER A 221 28.14 -30.76 -29.46
CA SER A 221 29.39 -31.14 -30.14
C SER A 221 29.24 -31.06 -31.67
N PRO A 222 30.33 -30.83 -32.42
CA PRO A 222 30.24 -30.58 -33.86
C PRO A 222 29.80 -31.84 -34.58
N VAL A 223 28.65 -31.79 -35.24
CA VAL A 223 28.22 -32.82 -36.20
C VAL A 223 28.64 -32.32 -37.58
N THR A 224 29.48 -33.12 -38.23
CA THR A 224 30.01 -32.89 -39.58
C THR A 224 28.92 -32.95 -40.65
N ASN A 225 29.13 -32.18 -41.72
CA ASN A 225 28.28 -32.05 -42.90
C ASN A 225 27.84 -33.39 -43.51
N SER A 226 26.56 -33.69 -43.36
CA SER A 226 25.63 -34.20 -44.37
C SER A 226 24.45 -34.77 -43.60
N ASP A 227 23.32 -34.07 -43.56
CA ASP A 227 22.00 -34.70 -43.69
C ASP A 227 20.89 -33.66 -43.56
N VAL A 228 20.00 -33.75 -44.55
CA VAL A 228 18.91 -32.85 -44.86
C VAL A 228 17.79 -32.96 -43.83
N PHE A 229 17.19 -31.82 -43.50
CA PHE A 229 16.04 -31.64 -42.61
C PHE A 229 14.90 -32.65 -42.84
N SER A 230 14.45 -33.32 -41.77
CA SER A 230 13.12 -33.95 -41.69
C SER A 230 12.52 -33.76 -40.29
N PRO A 231 11.27 -33.27 -40.16
CA PRO A 231 10.72 -32.75 -38.89
C PRO A 231 10.19 -33.82 -37.90
N SER A 232 10.75 -35.03 -37.91
CA SER A 232 10.21 -36.16 -37.12
C SER A 232 11.05 -36.59 -35.91
N VAL A 233 12.11 -35.85 -35.53
CA VAL A 233 13.11 -36.33 -34.54
C VAL A 233 13.14 -35.52 -33.23
N CYS A 234 12.13 -34.70 -32.93
CA CYS A 234 12.09 -33.92 -31.67
C CYS A 234 11.34 -34.59 -30.51
N CYS A 235 10.88 -35.84 -30.67
CA CYS A 235 10.21 -36.61 -29.61
C CYS A 235 10.94 -37.92 -29.34
N ARG A 236 12.17 -37.86 -28.78
CA ARG A 236 12.84 -39.03 -28.15
C ARG A 236 14.20 -38.69 -27.52
N VAL A 237 14.30 -37.71 -26.62
CA VAL A 237 15.42 -37.74 -25.65
C VAL A 237 15.03 -37.09 -24.31
N PHE A 238 15.11 -37.90 -23.26
CA PHE A 238 15.06 -37.64 -21.82
C PHE A 238 13.72 -37.60 -21.05
N PRO A 239 13.45 -38.67 -20.25
CA PRO A 239 12.52 -38.67 -19.12
C PRO A 239 13.21 -38.20 -17.82
N ALA A 240 12.39 -37.85 -16.82
CA ALA A 240 12.74 -37.66 -15.40
C ALA A 240 13.58 -36.42 -15.00
N LEU A 241 12.88 -35.31 -14.72
CA LEU A 241 13.21 -34.48 -13.55
C LEU A 241 11.95 -34.30 -12.71
N SER A 242 11.83 -35.24 -11.78
CA SER A 242 10.95 -35.25 -10.63
C SER A 242 11.24 -34.03 -9.74
N GLN A 243 10.18 -33.24 -9.49
CA GLN A 243 9.85 -32.57 -8.23
C GLN A 243 11.00 -31.92 -7.44
N ARG A 244 11.15 -30.59 -7.59
CA ARG A 244 11.44 -29.67 -6.47
C ARG A 244 10.86 -28.28 -6.75
N SER A 245 9.68 -28.06 -6.16
CA SER A 245 9.10 -26.80 -5.66
C SER A 245 9.23 -25.51 -6.50
N LEU A 246 8.22 -25.28 -7.35
CA LEU A 246 7.62 -23.96 -7.54
C LEU A 246 6.12 -24.10 -7.24
N LYS A 247 5.72 -23.79 -6.00
CA LYS A 247 4.30 -23.59 -5.68
C LYS A 247 3.88 -22.24 -6.26
N VAL A 248 3.34 -22.26 -7.48
CA VAL A 248 2.42 -21.23 -7.94
C VAL A 248 1.02 -21.75 -7.70
N SER A 249 0.35 -21.13 -6.72
CA SER A 249 -1.06 -21.32 -6.46
C SER A 249 -1.86 -20.60 -7.54
N SER A 250 -2.45 -21.33 -8.46
CA SER A 250 -3.67 -20.90 -9.15
C SER A 250 -4.40 -22.10 -9.74
N ASN A 251 -5.61 -22.34 -9.24
CA ASN A 251 -6.61 -23.22 -9.83
C ASN A 251 -6.95 -22.73 -11.25
N ASP A 252 -6.34 -23.33 -12.28
CA ASP A 252 -6.98 -23.49 -13.58
C ASP A 252 -6.30 -24.64 -14.33
N ARG A 253 -6.94 -25.81 -14.40
CA ARG A 253 -6.48 -26.95 -15.21
C ARG A 253 -7.24 -26.95 -16.52
N ARG A 254 -6.67 -26.35 -17.57
CA ARG A 254 -7.03 -26.67 -18.96
C ARG A 254 -5.77 -26.74 -19.82
N PRO A 255 -5.52 -27.85 -20.55
CA PRO A 255 -4.39 -27.97 -21.44
C PRO A 255 -4.57 -27.06 -22.67
N ILE A 256 -3.57 -26.25 -22.97
CA ILE A 256 -3.52 -25.40 -24.17
C ILE A 256 -3.01 -26.27 -25.33
N HIS A 257 -3.80 -26.36 -26.41
CA HIS A 257 -3.50 -27.16 -27.60
C HIS A 257 -2.35 -26.52 -28.42
N PRO A 258 -1.33 -27.25 -28.91
CA PRO A 258 -0.12 -26.67 -29.51
C PRO A 258 -0.27 -25.93 -30.86
N GLN A 259 -1.49 -25.73 -31.36
CA GLN A 259 -1.71 -25.10 -32.66
C GLN A 259 -1.88 -23.56 -32.58
N TYR A 260 -2.10 -23.01 -31.38
CA TYR A 260 -2.42 -21.58 -31.21
C TYR A 260 -1.21 -20.64 -31.30
N LEU A 261 0.02 -21.15 -31.18
CA LEU A 261 1.23 -20.33 -31.25
C LEU A 261 1.80 -20.18 -32.67
N TYR A 262 1.30 -20.95 -33.64
CA TYR A 262 1.75 -20.86 -35.03
C TYR A 262 1.00 -19.78 -35.84
N ASP A 263 -0.27 -19.50 -35.51
CA ASP A 263 -1.13 -18.60 -36.30
C ASP A 263 -1.06 -17.11 -35.91
N LEU A 264 -0.32 -16.76 -34.86
CA LEU A 264 -0.09 -15.36 -34.45
C LEU A 264 1.17 -14.73 -35.08
N GLY A 265 2.03 -15.54 -35.70
CA GLY A 265 3.29 -15.08 -36.31
C GLY A 265 3.21 -14.71 -37.79
N ASN A 266 2.10 -15.01 -38.48
CA ASN A 266 2.00 -14.90 -39.95
C ASN A 266 0.66 -14.32 -40.44
N LYS A 267 0.26 -13.14 -39.97
CA LYS A 267 -0.82 -12.35 -40.62
C LYS A 267 -0.31 -11.00 -41.13
N PRO A 268 -0.54 -10.66 -42.42
CA PRO A 268 -0.23 -9.35 -42.95
C PRO A 268 -1.09 -8.25 -42.32
N SER A 269 -0.54 -7.03 -42.27
CA SER A 269 -0.95 -5.90 -41.45
C SER A 269 -2.19 -5.12 -41.95
N ASP A 270 -3.24 -5.80 -42.39
CA ASP A 270 -4.48 -5.11 -42.79
C ASP A 270 -5.74 -5.99 -42.70
N GLN A 271 -6.15 -6.39 -41.48
CA GLN A 271 -7.54 -6.79 -41.20
C GLN A 271 -7.93 -6.42 -39.75
N ARG A 272 -9.02 -5.66 -39.59
CA ARG A 272 -9.63 -5.32 -38.29
C ARG A 272 -10.05 -6.60 -37.56
N VAL A 273 -9.74 -6.68 -36.27
CA VAL A 273 -10.19 -7.75 -35.38
C VAL A 273 -11.54 -7.34 -34.79
N ASP A 274 -12.63 -7.94 -35.26
CA ASP A 274 -13.93 -7.89 -34.58
C ASP A 274 -13.90 -8.82 -33.36
N TRP A 275 -14.11 -8.24 -32.18
CA TRP A 275 -14.17 -8.97 -30.91
C TRP A 275 -15.54 -9.65 -30.76
N LEU A 276 -15.61 -10.94 -31.10
CA LEU A 276 -16.77 -11.78 -30.77
C LEU A 276 -16.67 -12.26 -29.31
N LEU A 277 -17.43 -11.61 -28.41
CA LEU A 277 -17.73 -12.12 -27.07
C LEU A 277 -18.72 -13.29 -27.15
N PRO A 278 -18.53 -14.39 -26.39
CA PRO A 278 -19.51 -15.48 -26.37
C PRO A 278 -20.74 -15.11 -25.54
N ARG A 279 -21.92 -15.24 -26.15
CA ARG A 279 -23.24 -15.12 -25.51
C ARG A 279 -23.45 -16.27 -24.53
N SER A 280 -23.77 -15.96 -23.27
CA SER A 280 -24.24 -16.92 -22.26
C SER A 280 -25.71 -17.27 -22.50
N SER A 281 -26.03 -18.56 -22.65
CA SER A 281 -27.39 -19.10 -22.54
C SER A 281 -27.76 -19.36 -21.06
N PRO A 282 -29.03 -19.19 -20.64
CA PRO A 282 -29.45 -19.39 -19.26
C PRO A 282 -29.90 -20.86 -19.00
N PRO A 283 -29.80 -21.37 -17.76
CA PRO A 283 -30.29 -22.71 -17.39
C PRO A 283 -31.76 -22.69 -16.92
N PRO A 284 -32.42 -23.87 -16.84
CA PRO A 284 -33.88 -24.03 -16.73
C PRO A 284 -34.48 -23.67 -15.37
#